data_AF-A0AAW2XP25-F1
#
_entry.id   AF-A0AAW2XP25-F1
#
_cell.length_a   1.000
_cell.length_b   1.000
_cell.length_c   1.000
_cell.angle_alpha   90.00
_cell.angle_beta   90.00
_cell.angle_gamma   90.00
#
_symmetry.space_group_name_H-M   'P 1'
#
loop_
_entity.id
_entity.type
_entity.pdbx_description
1 polymer ?
#
loop_
_entity_poly.entity_id
_entity_poly.type
_entity_poly.pdbx_seq_one_letter_code
_entity_poly.pdbx_strand_id
1 'polypeptide(L)'
;MQDKKKFGKALLSFRQQGLIGSDSFYEESEEEIKNLKEAWQEIKSLDISEESKLSLENVKRLIQRNFSENPLAWWDMNKIEATLKVKEECKYEYVRYKPIQMNMEDKKDMQMIIKEHINLGLIKPRVSAYSSPGFLVKNHGEIKRGILIDETGIELQNHIVEKIRNFSDVLNDKKHLQSFLGVVNFAGIFIKDPAKYRKNFRPLLKETESSKWKWEEIHTQRVRELK
;
A
#
# COMPACT_ATOMS: atom_id res chain seq x y z
N MET A 1 -19.84 -21.60 13.32
CA MET A 1 -21.10 -22.39 13.15
C MET A 1 -22.02 -22.35 14.37
N GLN A 2 -21.53 -22.10 15.59
CA GLN A 2 -22.36 -22.07 16.81
C GLN A 2 -23.31 -20.87 16.92
N ASP A 3 -22.94 -19.69 16.42
CA ASP A 3 -23.79 -18.48 16.56
C ASP A 3 -25.04 -18.47 15.68
N LYS A 4 -25.00 -19.12 14.50
CA LYS A 4 -26.18 -19.26 13.63
C LYS A 4 -27.28 -20.09 14.29
N LYS A 5 -26.92 -21.10 15.10
CA LYS A 5 -27.88 -21.91 15.87
C LYS A 5 -28.50 -21.13 17.04
N LYS A 6 -27.79 -20.18 17.64
CA LYS A 6 -28.32 -19.30 18.69
C LYS A 6 -29.34 -18.30 18.14
N PHE A 7 -29.05 -17.72 16.97
CA PHE A 7 -29.94 -16.75 16.33
C PHE A 7 -31.26 -17.37 15.86
N GLY A 8 -31.20 -18.59 15.28
CA GLY A 8 -32.40 -19.33 14.90
C GLY A 8 -33.29 -19.71 16.09
N LYS A 9 -32.70 -20.05 17.25
CA LYS A 9 -33.46 -20.35 18.47
C LYS A 9 -34.15 -19.12 19.06
N ALA A 10 -33.53 -17.95 18.99
CA ALA A 10 -34.13 -16.70 19.44
C ALA A 10 -35.34 -16.30 18.56
N LEU A 11 -35.22 -16.43 17.24
CA LEU A 11 -36.32 -16.16 16.31
C LEU A 11 -37.52 -17.11 16.50
N LEU A 12 -37.24 -18.38 16.81
CA LEU A 12 -38.26 -19.37 17.19
C LEU A 12 -38.99 -18.99 18.50
N SER A 13 -38.28 -18.47 19.51
CA SER A 13 -38.92 -18.01 20.75
C SER A 13 -39.79 -16.76 20.54
N PHE A 14 -39.39 -15.86 19.64
CA PHE A 14 -40.19 -14.68 19.31
C PHE A 14 -41.45 -15.02 18.50
N ARG A 15 -41.40 -16.08 17.68
CA ARG A 15 -42.57 -16.64 16.96
C ARG A 15 -43.58 -17.31 17.89
N GLN A 16 -43.10 -18.07 18.88
CA GLN A 16 -43.95 -18.72 19.89
C GLN A 16 -44.65 -17.72 20.82
N GLN A 17 -44.07 -16.52 20.97
CA GLN A 17 -44.64 -15.40 21.74
C GLN A 17 -45.59 -14.51 20.92
N GLY A 18 -45.86 -14.83 19.65
CA GLY A 18 -46.79 -14.08 18.80
C GLY A 18 -46.33 -12.68 18.41
N LEU A 19 -45.04 -12.35 18.62
CA LEU A 19 -44.48 -11.01 18.39
C LEU A 19 -44.12 -10.73 16.93
N ILE A 20 -44.20 -11.73 16.05
CA ILE A 20 -43.89 -11.63 14.63
C ILE A 20 -45.05 -12.26 13.84
N GLY A 21 -45.72 -11.45 13.02
CA GLY A 21 -46.76 -11.90 12.10
C GLY A 21 -46.18 -12.82 11.02
N SER A 22 -46.91 -13.90 10.74
CA SER A 22 -46.51 -14.93 9.79
C SER A 22 -46.62 -14.42 8.35
N ASP A 23 -45.56 -14.67 7.59
CA ASP A 23 -45.60 -15.01 6.15
C ASP A 23 -45.50 -13.91 5.08
N SER A 24 -44.74 -12.81 5.29
CA SER A 24 -44.35 -11.98 4.12
C SER A 24 -42.91 -11.48 4.07
N PHE A 25 -42.18 -11.48 5.20
CA PHE A 25 -40.82 -10.92 5.23
C PHE A 25 -39.71 -11.94 4.92
N TYR A 26 -39.98 -13.24 5.07
CA TYR A 26 -38.97 -14.29 4.92
C TYR A 26 -38.91 -14.92 3.52
N GLU A 27 -40.02 -14.94 2.77
CA GLU A 27 -40.04 -15.53 1.41
C GLU A 27 -39.26 -14.67 0.41
N GLU A 28 -39.43 -13.35 0.43
CA GLU A 28 -38.63 -12.43 -0.42
C GLU A 28 -37.12 -12.55 -0.11
N SER A 29 -36.75 -12.77 1.16
CA SER A 29 -35.35 -12.90 1.57
C SER A 29 -34.71 -14.23 1.14
N GLU A 30 -35.48 -15.34 1.13
CA GLU A 30 -35.00 -16.65 0.68
C GLU A 30 -34.83 -16.68 -0.83
N GLU A 31 -35.78 -16.10 -1.59
CA GLU A 31 -35.73 -15.97 -3.05
C GLU A 31 -34.56 -15.07 -3.48
N GLU A 32 -34.34 -13.93 -2.80
CA GLU A 32 -33.18 -13.06 -3.05
C GLU A 32 -31.86 -13.75 -2.73
N ILE A 33 -31.78 -14.50 -1.62
CA ILE A 33 -30.57 -15.25 -1.26
C ILE A 33 -30.30 -16.37 -2.28
N LYS A 34 -31.35 -16.99 -2.82
CA LYS A 34 -31.25 -18.02 -3.86
C LYS A 34 -30.77 -17.40 -5.18
N ASN A 35 -31.38 -16.31 -5.62
CA ASN A 35 -30.98 -15.55 -6.81
C ASN A 35 -29.54 -15.05 -6.72
N LEU A 36 -29.12 -14.55 -5.54
CA LEU A 36 -27.74 -14.11 -5.31
C LEU A 36 -26.74 -15.27 -5.33
N LYS A 37 -27.11 -16.46 -4.85
CA LYS A 37 -26.26 -17.65 -4.93
C LYS A 37 -26.15 -18.18 -6.37
N GLU A 38 -27.24 -18.14 -7.12
CA GLU A 38 -27.28 -18.54 -8.53
C GLU A 38 -26.46 -17.57 -9.38
N ALA A 39 -26.62 -16.25 -9.19
CA ALA A 39 -25.77 -15.24 -9.84
C ALA A 39 -24.29 -15.39 -9.47
N TRP A 40 -23.98 -15.76 -8.21
CA TRP A 40 -22.60 -15.99 -7.79
C TRP A 40 -22.00 -17.29 -8.35
N GLN A 41 -22.83 -18.32 -8.57
CA GLN A 41 -22.45 -19.54 -9.29
C GLN A 41 -22.20 -19.24 -10.77
N GLU A 42 -23.05 -18.44 -11.41
CA GLU A 42 -22.85 -17.96 -12.79
C GLU A 42 -21.55 -17.16 -12.93
N ILE A 43 -21.29 -16.20 -12.04
CA ILE A 43 -20.03 -15.42 -12.01
C ILE A 43 -18.80 -16.32 -11.77
N LYS A 44 -18.95 -17.41 -11.00
CA LYS A 44 -17.87 -18.40 -10.83
C LYS A 44 -17.67 -19.29 -12.05
N SER A 45 -18.73 -19.60 -12.77
CA SER A 45 -18.71 -20.37 -14.01
C SER A 45 -18.30 -19.55 -15.24
N LEU A 46 -18.39 -18.22 -15.14
CA LEU A 46 -17.63 -17.26 -15.93
C LEU A 46 -16.16 -17.34 -15.50
N ASP A 47 -15.58 -18.53 -15.69
CA ASP A 47 -14.18 -18.76 -15.58
C ASP A 47 -13.52 -17.83 -16.60
N ILE A 48 -12.67 -16.91 -16.13
CA ILE A 48 -11.82 -16.11 -17.01
C ILE A 48 -11.18 -17.13 -17.97
N SER A 49 -11.50 -17.05 -19.27
CA SER A 49 -11.18 -18.12 -20.23
C SER A 49 -9.74 -18.56 -20.04
N GLU A 50 -9.44 -19.86 -20.14
CA GLU A 50 -8.06 -20.34 -19.97
C GLU A 50 -7.06 -19.56 -20.85
N GLU A 51 -7.50 -19.09 -22.02
CA GLU A 51 -6.75 -18.18 -22.90
C GLU A 51 -6.39 -16.85 -22.24
N SER A 52 -7.29 -16.25 -21.46
CA SER A 52 -7.06 -14.99 -20.75
C SER A 52 -6.08 -15.17 -19.58
N LYS A 53 -6.13 -16.32 -18.87
CA LYS A 53 -5.13 -16.67 -17.83
C LYS A 53 -3.76 -16.96 -18.45
N LEU A 54 -3.74 -17.70 -19.57
CA LEU A 54 -2.53 -18.01 -20.34
C LEU A 54 -1.88 -16.74 -20.91
N SER A 55 -2.70 -15.79 -21.38
CA SER A 55 -2.27 -14.47 -21.84
C SER A 55 -1.60 -13.67 -20.71
N LEU A 56 -2.22 -13.61 -19.53
CA LEU A 56 -1.66 -12.90 -18.38
C LEU A 56 -0.32 -13.50 -17.94
N GLU A 57 -0.20 -14.82 -17.92
CA GLU A 57 1.02 -15.52 -17.54
C GLU A 57 2.13 -15.33 -18.58
N ASN A 58 1.78 -15.30 -19.86
CA ASN A 58 2.71 -14.94 -20.94
C ASN A 58 3.21 -13.49 -20.81
N VAL A 59 2.32 -12.55 -20.48
CA VAL A 59 2.70 -11.15 -20.23
C VAL A 59 3.64 -11.04 -19.04
N LYS A 60 3.35 -11.71 -17.92
CA LYS A 60 4.25 -11.75 -16.75
C LYS A 60 5.63 -12.31 -17.12
N ARG A 61 5.67 -13.41 -17.86
CA ARG A 61 6.93 -14.04 -18.30
C ARG A 61 7.75 -13.11 -19.21
N LEU A 62 7.08 -12.40 -20.13
CA LEU A 62 7.74 -11.40 -20.98
C LEU A 62 8.29 -10.22 -20.18
N ILE A 63 7.52 -9.73 -19.21
CA ILE A 63 7.97 -8.67 -18.30
C ILE A 63 9.18 -9.16 -17.48
N GLN A 64 9.10 -10.33 -16.86
CA GLN A 64 10.22 -10.90 -16.08
C GLN A 64 11.47 -11.14 -16.92
N ARG A 65 11.31 -11.47 -18.21
CA ARG A 65 12.45 -11.64 -19.12
C ARG A 65 13.10 -10.31 -19.51
N ASN A 66 12.32 -9.23 -19.57
CA ASN A 66 12.74 -7.92 -20.06
C ASN A 66 12.92 -6.87 -18.96
N PHE A 67 12.70 -7.24 -17.69
CA PHE A 67 12.83 -6.35 -16.54
C PHE A 67 13.90 -6.88 -15.57
N SER A 68 14.77 -5.98 -15.13
CA SER A 68 15.90 -6.29 -14.26
C SER A 68 16.18 -5.03 -13.44
N GLU A 69 16.36 -5.23 -12.14
CA GLU A 69 16.81 -4.18 -11.21
C GLU A 69 18.27 -3.80 -11.48
N ASN A 70 19.06 -4.68 -12.12
CA ASN A 70 20.40 -4.34 -12.58
C ASN A 70 20.33 -3.51 -13.87
N PRO A 71 20.75 -2.24 -13.86
CA PRO A 71 20.70 -1.35 -15.03
C PRO A 71 21.62 -1.78 -16.17
N LEU A 72 22.61 -2.64 -15.91
CA LEU A 72 23.53 -3.17 -16.92
C LEU A 72 23.13 -4.54 -17.47
N ALA A 73 21.98 -5.10 -17.08
CA ALA A 73 21.59 -6.46 -17.45
C ALA A 73 21.59 -6.76 -18.97
N TRP A 74 21.44 -5.72 -19.80
CA TRP A 74 21.44 -5.83 -21.26
C TRP A 74 22.49 -4.97 -21.94
N TRP A 75 23.48 -4.48 -21.18
CA TRP A 75 24.55 -3.64 -21.71
C TRP A 75 25.28 -4.33 -22.89
N ASP A 76 25.57 -5.62 -22.74
CA ASP A 76 26.29 -6.40 -23.76
C ASP A 76 25.53 -6.56 -25.09
N MET A 77 24.20 -6.44 -25.09
CA MET A 77 23.39 -6.58 -26.30
C MET A 77 23.39 -5.32 -27.17
N ASN A 78 23.34 -4.13 -26.53
CA ASN A 78 23.14 -2.87 -27.25
C ASN A 78 24.42 -2.03 -27.36
N LYS A 79 25.28 -2.01 -26.31
CA LYS A 79 26.55 -1.26 -26.24
C LYS A 79 26.48 0.16 -26.81
N ILE A 80 25.35 0.85 -26.61
CA ILE A 80 25.14 2.20 -27.12
C ILE A 80 25.91 3.16 -26.23
N GLU A 81 26.89 3.84 -26.80
CA GLU A 81 27.71 4.83 -26.08
C GLU A 81 27.26 6.26 -26.41
N ALA A 82 27.11 7.07 -25.36
CA ALA A 82 26.84 8.49 -25.50
C ALA A 82 28.17 9.28 -25.58
N THR A 83 28.38 10.00 -26.67
CA THR A 83 29.55 10.89 -26.82
C THR A 83 29.18 12.32 -26.46
N LEU A 84 29.84 12.88 -25.44
CA LEU A 84 29.71 14.29 -25.07
C LEU A 84 30.79 15.12 -25.76
N LYS A 85 30.39 16.09 -26.59
CA LYS A 85 31.29 17.05 -27.23
C LYS A 85 31.30 18.36 -26.45
N VAL A 86 32.49 18.85 -26.10
CA VAL A 86 32.66 20.16 -25.47
C VAL A 86 32.49 21.24 -26.54
N LYS A 87 31.72 22.29 -26.24
CA LYS A 87 31.59 23.45 -27.12
C LYS A 87 32.95 24.14 -27.27
N GLU A 88 33.26 24.65 -28.46
CA GLU A 88 34.58 25.27 -28.74
C GLU A 88 34.90 26.42 -27.78
N GLU A 89 33.88 27.23 -27.45
CA GLU A 89 33.95 28.35 -26.50
C GLU A 89 34.39 27.91 -25.09
N CYS A 90 34.15 26.64 -24.71
CA CYS A 90 34.44 26.10 -23.37
C CYS A 90 35.67 25.19 -23.35
N LYS A 91 36.44 25.11 -24.44
CA LYS A 91 37.51 24.11 -24.63
C LYS A 91 38.64 24.21 -23.60
N TYR A 92 38.87 25.40 -23.04
CA TYR A 92 39.95 25.67 -22.07
C TYR A 92 39.44 26.01 -20.67
N GLU A 93 38.13 25.96 -20.45
CA GLU A 93 37.54 26.22 -19.13
C GLU A 93 37.33 24.91 -18.38
N TYR A 94 38.10 24.71 -17.31
CA TYR A 94 37.92 23.59 -16.41
C TYR A 94 36.91 23.94 -15.32
N VAL A 95 35.87 23.12 -15.22
CA VAL A 95 34.84 23.27 -14.19
C VAL A 95 35.21 22.44 -12.97
N ARG A 96 35.63 23.11 -11.89
CA ARG A 96 35.95 22.44 -10.62
C ARG A 96 35.30 23.17 -9.45
N TYR A 97 34.28 22.56 -8.89
CA TYR A 97 33.57 23.08 -7.71
C TYR A 97 33.92 22.31 -6.44
N LYS A 98 33.80 22.99 -5.31
CA LYS A 98 33.95 22.37 -3.98
C LYS A 98 32.73 21.48 -3.67
N PRO A 99 32.90 20.35 -2.98
CA PRO A 99 31.78 19.53 -2.52
C PRO A 99 30.81 20.33 -1.63
N ILE A 100 29.52 20.02 -1.74
CA ILE A 100 28.48 20.57 -0.87
C ILE A 100 28.67 19.99 0.54
N GLN A 101 28.49 20.84 1.56
CA GLN A 101 28.50 20.40 2.95
C GLN A 101 27.26 19.55 3.23
N MET A 102 27.46 18.33 3.76
CA MET A 102 26.38 17.38 4.05
C MET A 102 26.34 17.07 5.54
N ASN A 103 25.15 16.74 6.05
CA ASN A 103 25.03 16.21 7.40
C ASN A 103 25.64 14.79 7.48
N MET A 104 25.84 14.30 8.70
CA MET A 104 26.50 12.99 8.90
C MET A 104 25.69 11.82 8.36
N GLU A 105 24.36 11.91 8.37
CA GLU A 105 23.48 10.83 7.91
C GLU A 105 23.50 10.70 6.38
N ASP A 106 23.28 11.80 5.67
CA ASP A 106 23.32 11.86 4.21
C ASP A 106 24.71 11.49 3.67
N LYS A 107 25.78 11.75 4.45
CA LYS A 107 27.13 11.32 4.10
C LYS A 107 27.28 9.80 4.15
N LYS A 108 26.68 9.13 5.14
CA LYS A 108 26.67 7.66 5.21
C LYS A 108 25.86 7.07 4.06
N ASP A 109 24.66 7.60 3.83
CA ASP A 109 23.77 7.17 2.72
C ASP A 109 24.50 7.31 1.38
N MET A 110 25.13 8.46 1.14
CA MET A 110 25.90 8.70 -0.08
C MET A 110 27.08 7.74 -0.21
N GLN A 111 27.78 7.41 0.88
CA GLN A 111 28.87 6.43 0.85
C GLN A 111 28.38 5.03 0.48
N MET A 112 27.24 4.61 1.01
CA MET A 112 26.61 3.33 0.70
C MET A 112 26.23 3.24 -0.78
N ILE A 113 25.56 4.28 -1.30
CA ILE A 113 25.17 4.38 -2.71
C ILE A 113 26.40 4.33 -3.63
N ILE A 114 27.46 5.09 -3.31
CA ILE A 114 28.70 5.08 -4.09
C ILE A 114 29.32 3.68 -4.10
N LYS A 115 29.37 3.00 -2.95
CA LYS A 115 29.91 1.64 -2.85
C LYS A 115 29.13 0.65 -3.71
N GLU A 116 27.80 0.72 -3.66
CA GLU A 116 26.92 -0.10 -4.49
C GLU A 116 27.16 0.17 -5.99
N HIS A 117 27.22 1.44 -6.40
CA HIS A 117 27.44 1.80 -7.80
C HIS A 117 28.82 1.38 -8.32
N ILE A 118 29.85 1.38 -7.46
CA ILE A 118 31.17 0.83 -7.78
C ILE A 118 31.08 -0.69 -7.96
N ASN A 119 30.41 -1.39 -7.04
CA ASN A 119 30.25 -2.84 -7.10
C ASN A 119 29.48 -3.28 -8.36
N LEU A 120 28.46 -2.51 -8.75
CA LEU A 120 27.70 -2.74 -9.98
C LEU A 120 28.46 -2.34 -11.25
N GLY A 121 29.62 -1.68 -11.13
CA GLY A 121 30.42 -1.21 -12.26
C GLY A 121 29.85 0.02 -12.99
N LEU A 122 28.89 0.72 -12.38
CA LEU A 122 28.27 1.92 -12.96
C LEU A 122 29.20 3.13 -12.91
N ILE A 123 29.99 3.23 -11.85
CA ILE A 123 30.96 4.32 -11.66
C ILE A 123 32.33 3.75 -11.28
N LYS A 124 33.37 4.53 -11.54
CA LYS A 124 34.74 4.20 -11.16
C LYS A 124 35.45 5.42 -10.58
N PRO A 125 36.33 5.23 -9.59
CA PRO A 125 37.16 6.32 -9.09
C PRO A 125 38.05 6.85 -10.21
N ARG A 126 38.11 8.18 -10.35
CA ARG A 126 38.92 8.83 -11.37
C ARG A 126 39.42 10.18 -10.86
N VAL A 127 40.66 10.51 -11.23
CA VAL A 127 41.18 11.87 -11.13
C VAL A 127 40.83 12.60 -12.42
N SER A 128 39.97 13.61 -12.32
CA SER A 128 39.46 14.39 -13.45
C SER A 128 39.79 15.86 -13.26
N ALA A 129 40.09 16.55 -14.35
CA ALA A 129 40.17 18.01 -14.36
C ALA A 129 38.80 18.68 -14.11
N TYR A 130 37.71 17.94 -14.38
CA TYR A 130 36.33 18.36 -14.17
C TYR A 130 35.75 17.70 -12.91
N SER A 131 35.09 18.50 -12.07
CA SER A 131 34.39 18.03 -10.86
C SER A 131 33.19 18.92 -10.55
N SER A 132 32.02 18.29 -10.52
CA SER A 132 30.76 18.91 -10.09
C SER A 132 30.35 18.37 -8.72
N PRO A 133 29.71 19.16 -7.86
CA PRO A 133 29.29 18.69 -6.55
C PRO A 133 28.04 17.82 -6.70
N GLY A 134 28.05 16.66 -6.04
CA GLY A 134 26.86 15.81 -5.89
C GLY A 134 26.08 16.18 -4.63
N PHE A 135 24.77 15.90 -4.63
CA PHE A 135 23.92 15.99 -3.46
C PHE A 135 22.94 14.83 -3.44
N LEU A 136 22.52 14.43 -2.24
CA LEU A 136 21.56 13.35 -2.07
C LEU A 136 20.14 13.90 -2.23
N VAL A 137 19.34 13.25 -3.06
CA VAL A 137 17.92 13.55 -3.21
C VAL A 137 17.12 12.42 -2.60
N LYS A 138 16.41 12.72 -1.51
CA LYS A 138 15.49 11.75 -0.92
C LYS A 138 14.16 11.81 -1.65
N ASN A 139 13.65 10.67 -2.08
CA ASN A 139 12.35 10.59 -2.74
C ASN A 139 11.25 10.99 -1.75
N HIS A 140 10.69 12.19 -1.94
CA HIS A 140 9.67 12.73 -1.07
C HIS A 140 8.39 11.87 -1.05
N GLY A 141 8.15 11.08 -2.11
CA GLY A 141 7.06 10.10 -2.18
C GLY A 141 7.24 8.93 -1.19
N GLU A 142 8.46 8.44 -1.00
CA GLU A 142 8.80 7.40 -0.02
C GLU A 142 8.75 7.95 1.40
N ILE A 143 9.29 9.16 1.61
CA ILE A 143 9.21 9.87 2.89
C ILE A 143 7.75 10.08 3.30
N LYS A 144 6.89 10.55 2.38
CA LYS A 144 5.45 10.75 2.62
C LYS A 144 4.70 9.45 2.85
N ARG A 145 5.11 8.34 2.24
CA ARG A 145 4.50 7.02 2.47
C ARG A 145 4.85 6.43 3.84
N GLY A 146 5.85 6.99 4.53
CA GLY A 146 6.13 6.61 5.90
C GLY A 146 6.88 5.30 6.06
N ILE A 147 7.48 4.81 4.98
CA ILE A 147 8.16 3.53 4.92
C ILE A 147 9.66 3.80 4.94
N LEU A 148 10.39 3.15 5.85
CA LEU A 148 11.84 3.01 5.83
C LEU A 148 12.16 1.71 5.11
N ILE A 149 13.05 1.77 4.13
CA ILE A 149 13.60 0.58 3.48
C ILE A 149 15.04 0.51 3.95
N ASP A 150 15.39 -0.56 4.68
CA ASP A 150 16.75 -0.82 5.11
C ASP A 150 17.23 -2.19 4.60
N GLU A 151 18.46 -2.56 4.92
CA GLU A 151 19.08 -3.83 4.53
C GLU A 151 18.37 -5.06 5.14
N THR A 152 17.55 -4.87 6.17
CA THR A 152 16.86 -5.91 6.94
C THR A 152 15.37 -6.06 6.61
N GLY A 153 14.78 -5.06 5.96
CA GLY A 153 13.40 -5.14 5.48
C GLY A 153 12.73 -3.78 5.28
N ILE A 154 11.40 -3.82 5.33
CA ILE A 154 10.53 -2.67 5.20
C ILE A 154 10.01 -2.36 6.61
N GLU A 155 10.24 -1.15 7.12
CA GLU A 155 9.79 -0.71 8.45
C GLU A 155 8.92 0.55 8.37
N LEU A 156 8.03 0.76 9.35
CA LEU A 156 7.23 1.97 9.45
C LEU A 156 8.00 3.05 10.22
N GLN A 157 8.01 4.29 9.75
CA GLN A 157 8.65 5.40 10.46
C GLN A 157 8.06 5.59 11.86
N ASN A 158 8.95 5.74 12.87
CA ASN A 158 8.56 5.86 14.30
C ASN A 158 7.49 6.91 14.56
N HIS A 159 7.59 8.09 13.95
CA HIS A 159 6.63 9.17 14.17
C HIS A 159 5.19 8.84 13.70
N ILE A 160 5.02 7.85 12.81
CA ILE A 160 3.71 7.35 12.36
C ILE A 160 3.19 6.32 13.37
N VAL A 161 4.05 5.41 13.84
CA VAL A 161 3.72 4.46 14.92
C VAL A 161 3.24 5.22 16.16
N GLU A 162 3.95 6.27 16.56
CA GLU A 162 3.58 7.13 17.68
C GLU A 162 2.22 7.82 17.46
N LYS A 163 1.97 8.35 16.26
CA LYS A 163 0.67 8.93 15.93
C LYS A 163 -0.46 7.91 16.05
N ILE A 164 -0.29 6.70 15.54
CA ILE A 164 -1.30 5.63 15.64
C ILE A 164 -1.58 5.30 17.12
N ARG A 165 -0.52 5.11 17.93
CA ARG A 165 -0.64 4.82 19.37
C ARG A 165 -1.36 5.93 20.15
N ASN A 166 -1.09 7.18 19.80
CA ASN A 166 -1.63 8.37 20.48
C ASN A 166 -3.09 8.70 20.13
N PHE A 167 -3.70 8.05 19.12
CA PHE A 167 -5.14 8.25 18.88
C PHE A 167 -5.98 7.78 20.08
N SER A 168 -7.14 8.38 20.30
CA SER A 168 -8.10 7.84 21.27
C SER A 168 -8.65 6.50 20.80
N ASP A 169 -8.91 5.57 21.72
CA ASP A 169 -9.59 4.30 21.43
C ASP A 169 -11.05 4.52 20.97
N VAL A 170 -11.67 5.59 21.47
CA VAL A 170 -13.03 6.01 21.11
C VAL A 170 -12.93 7.28 20.26
N LEU A 171 -13.45 7.22 19.04
CA LEU A 171 -13.51 8.37 18.14
C LEU A 171 -14.92 8.96 18.22
N ASN A 172 -15.03 10.28 18.32
CA ASN A 172 -16.29 10.95 18.62
C ASN A 172 -17.01 11.48 17.38
N ASP A 173 -16.31 11.60 16.25
CA ASP A 173 -16.86 12.14 15.02
C ASP A 173 -16.22 11.48 13.78
N LYS A 174 -16.89 11.73 12.64
CA LYS A 174 -16.44 11.27 11.33
C LYS A 174 -15.05 11.80 10.98
N LYS A 175 -14.72 13.03 11.38
CA LYS A 175 -13.41 13.65 11.09
C LYS A 175 -12.27 12.94 11.83
N HIS A 176 -12.42 12.62 13.11
CA HIS A 176 -11.42 11.87 13.87
C HIS A 176 -11.26 10.45 13.31
N LEU A 177 -12.36 9.80 12.89
CA LEU A 177 -12.28 8.50 12.21
C LEU A 177 -11.59 8.56 10.85
N GLN A 178 -11.88 9.57 10.03
CA GLN A 178 -11.18 9.79 8.76
C GLN A 178 -9.69 10.07 8.98
N SER A 179 -9.35 10.87 9.99
CA SER A 179 -7.97 11.15 10.37
C SER A 179 -7.23 9.88 10.80
N PHE A 180 -7.82 9.09 11.71
CA PHE A 180 -7.26 7.81 12.15
C PHE A 180 -7.05 6.84 10.98
N LEU A 181 -8.08 6.63 10.14
CA LEU A 181 -7.99 5.74 8.98
C LEU A 181 -6.98 6.24 7.94
N GLY A 182 -6.80 7.55 7.82
CA GLY A 182 -5.76 8.16 7.00
C GLY A 182 -4.36 7.79 7.48
N VAL A 183 -4.11 7.87 8.78
CA VAL A 183 -2.80 7.48 9.37
C VAL A 183 -2.56 5.97 9.26
N VAL A 184 -3.57 5.16 9.58
CA VAL A 184 -3.51 3.68 9.45
C VAL A 184 -3.26 3.25 8.00
N ASN A 185 -3.66 4.05 7.01
CA ASN A 185 -3.43 3.73 5.61
C ASN A 185 -1.93 3.66 5.25
N PHE A 186 -1.08 4.46 5.90
CA PHE A 186 0.38 4.38 5.73
C PHE A 186 0.94 3.07 6.27
N ALA A 187 0.33 2.51 7.32
CA ALA A 187 0.67 1.20 7.86
C ALA A 187 0.01 0.03 7.11
N GLY A 188 -0.75 0.29 6.05
CA GLY A 188 -1.59 -0.71 5.38
C GLY A 188 -0.82 -1.90 4.81
N ILE A 189 0.46 -1.74 4.47
CA ILE A 189 1.32 -2.82 3.98
C ILE A 189 1.73 -3.81 5.09
N PHE A 190 1.70 -3.38 6.35
CA PHE A 190 2.07 -4.18 7.53
C PHE A 190 0.86 -4.88 8.16
N ILE A 191 -0.35 -4.42 7.85
CA ILE A 191 -1.60 -4.95 8.41
C ILE A 191 -2.12 -6.06 7.50
N LYS A 192 -2.26 -7.26 8.05
CA LYS A 192 -2.86 -8.38 7.33
C LYS A 192 -4.36 -8.14 7.15
N ASP A 193 -4.79 -7.98 5.90
CA ASP A 193 -6.19 -7.75 5.50
C ASP A 193 -6.84 -6.50 6.14
N PRO A 194 -6.39 -5.28 5.77
CA PRO A 194 -6.92 -4.04 6.32
C PRO A 194 -8.40 -3.81 5.94
N ALA A 195 -8.89 -4.47 4.89
CA ALA A 195 -10.27 -4.37 4.44
C ALA A 195 -11.26 -4.95 5.47
N LYS A 196 -10.86 -6.01 6.17
CA LYS A 196 -11.65 -6.61 7.26
C LYS A 196 -12.00 -5.59 8.35
N TYR A 197 -11.01 -4.82 8.80
CA TYR A 197 -11.19 -3.81 9.85
C TYR A 197 -12.01 -2.61 9.33
N ARG A 198 -11.75 -2.17 8.10
CA ARG A 198 -12.49 -1.07 7.46
C ARG A 198 -13.96 -1.36 7.25
N LYS A 199 -14.36 -2.63 7.12
CA LYS A 199 -15.77 -3.02 6.95
C LYS A 199 -16.65 -2.50 8.09
N ASN A 200 -16.17 -2.56 9.33
CA ASN A 200 -16.89 -2.07 10.50
C ASN A 200 -17.04 -0.54 10.50
N PHE A 201 -16.10 0.21 9.91
CA PHE A 201 -16.13 1.67 9.87
C PHE A 201 -16.93 2.26 8.69
N ARG A 202 -17.22 1.46 7.64
CA ARG A 202 -17.96 1.92 6.45
C ARG A 202 -19.30 2.61 6.76
N PRO A 203 -20.16 2.10 7.68
CA PRO A 203 -21.41 2.78 8.02
C PRO A 203 -21.21 4.17 8.64
N LEU A 204 -20.14 4.36 9.41
CA LEU A 204 -19.80 5.64 10.07
C LEU A 204 -19.25 6.71 9.11
N LEU A 205 -18.83 6.31 7.90
CA LEU A 205 -18.26 7.21 6.90
C LEU A 205 -19.30 7.73 5.90
N LYS A 206 -20.47 7.08 5.79
CA LYS A 206 -21.55 7.51 4.89
C LYS A 206 -22.25 8.75 5.44
N GLU A 207 -22.59 9.67 4.55
CA GLU A 207 -23.30 10.91 4.87
C GLU A 207 -24.76 10.72 4.42
N THR A 208 -25.62 10.29 5.34
CA THR A 208 -27.05 10.05 5.08
C THR A 208 -27.86 10.67 6.22
N GLU A 209 -29.10 11.07 5.98
CA GLU A 209 -29.95 11.67 7.03
C GLU A 209 -30.21 10.72 8.23
N SER A 210 -29.99 9.41 8.04
CA SER A 210 -30.03 8.39 9.09
C SER A 210 -28.69 8.10 9.79
N SER A 211 -27.57 8.68 9.33
CA SER A 211 -26.25 8.49 9.97
C SER A 211 -26.06 9.43 11.15
N LYS A 212 -26.88 9.24 12.19
CA LYS A 212 -26.47 9.64 13.54
C LYS A 212 -25.21 8.86 13.88
N TRP A 213 -24.17 9.54 14.35
CA TRP A 213 -22.94 8.90 14.81
C TRP A 213 -23.28 7.83 15.85
N LYS A 214 -23.12 6.55 15.49
CA LYS A 214 -23.42 5.40 16.34
C LYS A 214 -22.14 4.61 16.58
N TRP A 215 -21.34 5.10 17.52
CA TRP A 215 -20.17 4.38 17.99
C TRP A 215 -20.60 3.20 18.87
N GLU A 216 -19.91 2.07 18.76
CA GLU A 216 -20.24 0.81 19.41
C GLU A 216 -18.94 0.16 19.89
N GLU A 217 -19.02 -0.78 20.83
CA GLU A 217 -17.84 -1.44 21.40
C GLU A 217 -16.97 -2.13 20.33
N ILE A 218 -17.60 -2.64 19.27
CA ILE A 218 -16.87 -3.24 18.15
C ILE A 218 -15.97 -2.24 17.44
N HIS A 219 -16.34 -0.95 17.39
CA HIS A 219 -15.50 0.09 16.79
C HIS A 219 -14.27 0.39 17.65
N THR A 220 -14.46 0.49 18.97
CA THR A 220 -13.36 0.63 19.95
C THR A 220 -12.37 -0.53 19.84
N GLN A 221 -12.88 -1.76 19.79
CA GLN A 221 -12.05 -2.95 19.68
C GLN A 221 -11.22 -2.96 18.38
N ARG A 222 -11.81 -2.52 17.26
CA ARG A 222 -11.10 -2.41 15.98
C ARG A 222 -10.02 -1.34 15.99
N VAL A 223 -10.22 -0.23 16.69
CA VAL A 223 -9.17 0.79 16.88
C VAL A 223 -8.00 0.20 17.67
N ARG A 224 -8.28 -0.53 18.75
CA ARG A 224 -7.24 -1.21 19.55
C ARG A 224 -6.46 -2.27 18.76
N GLU A 225 -7.14 -3.03 17.92
CA GLU A 225 -6.49 -4.04 17.06
C GLU A 225 -5.61 -3.44 15.95
N LEU A 226 -5.86 -2.17 15.58
CA LEU A 226 -5.09 -1.45 14.56
C LEU A 226 -3.92 -0.63 15.14
N LYS A 227 -3.80 -0.56 16.47
CA LYS A 227 -2.69 0.05 17.21
C LYS A 227 -1.62 -0.98 17.53
#